data_AF-A0A969T471-F1
#
_entry.id   AF-A0A969T471-F1
#
_cell.length_a   1.000
_cell.length_b   1.000
_cell.length_c   1.000
_cell.angle_alpha   90.00
_cell.angle_beta   90.00
_cell.angle_gamma   90.00
#
_symmetry.space_group_name_H-M   'P 1'
#
loop_
_entity.id
_entity.type
_entity.pdbx_description
1 polymer ?
#
loop_
_entity_poly.entity_id
_entity_poly.type
_entity_poly.pdbx_seq_one_letter_code
_entity_poly.pdbx_strand_id
1 'polypeptide(L)'
;MTKQANAKWYKLILVSIIFVSILAGCKKDLAEKEKNFSYLIDWQLIDNVSKTSIQFYAATVPDINAIISQKELQNVNVYKITYKTKNVGGEEITASGAVLFPDGGTNLPLLSYQHGTLTNKEDAPSNYGGDEIKYLAPIISSTGYALSVPDYIGYGASAIYPHPYEHAKTLGSSSFDMLMAAKEFFDYNDITLSEKLFITGYSEGGNATMALHQHIEQNSDLRVTMSAPAAGAYNKTAFAKDLMGRDENLTFLPKFMWVLYTYNWIYELNRPWSEYVVEPDATTLEAVSDPMKLGEANINLNPQLLFTETTRTGVLNETDSEFLDVLAENDTYNWKPIAPITLYYGTDDDYVFPLNSETAYDALLANGANVEKVAYDGKNHDSAFFPYLLDAFELFESLK
;
A
#
# COMPACT_ATOMS: atom_id res chain seq x y z
N MET A 1 42.22 -59.31 24.86
CA MET A 1 40.92 -59.98 25.04
C MET A 1 40.81 -60.43 26.49
N THR A 2 40.10 -59.67 27.30
CA THR A 2 39.87 -59.96 28.73
C THR A 2 38.47 -59.48 29.07
N LYS A 3 37.61 -60.44 29.47
CA LYS A 3 36.27 -60.20 30.03
C LYS A 3 36.41 -59.69 31.46
N GLN A 4 35.56 -58.76 31.88
CA GLN A 4 34.57 -59.00 32.95
C GLN A 4 33.79 -57.73 33.31
N ALA A 5 32.46 -57.90 33.36
CA ALA A 5 31.52 -57.01 34.01
C ALA A 5 31.63 -57.10 35.54
N ASN A 6 31.28 -56.03 36.25
CA ASN A 6 30.33 -56.06 37.38
C ASN A 6 30.16 -54.67 37.99
N ALA A 7 28.90 -54.29 38.19
CA ALA A 7 28.47 -53.16 39.01
C ALA A 7 28.69 -53.46 40.51
N LYS A 8 28.96 -52.41 41.31
CA LYS A 8 28.56 -52.34 42.73
C LYS A 8 28.68 -50.90 43.26
N TRP A 9 27.62 -50.49 43.95
CA TRP A 9 27.43 -49.22 44.64
C TRP A 9 28.24 -49.13 45.93
N TYR A 10 28.77 -47.95 46.28
CA TYR A 10 28.97 -47.52 47.67
C TYR A 10 28.75 -46.01 47.84
N LYS A 11 28.13 -45.70 48.99
CA LYS A 11 27.64 -44.41 49.48
C LYS A 11 28.76 -43.38 49.72
N LEU A 12 28.46 -42.11 49.53
CA LEU A 12 29.06 -41.02 50.29
C LEU A 12 27.98 -39.98 50.61
N ILE A 13 27.66 -39.90 51.90
CA ILE A 13 26.87 -38.84 52.53
C ILE A 13 27.84 -37.70 52.82
N LEU A 14 27.55 -36.49 52.36
CA LEU A 14 28.14 -35.27 52.90
C LEU A 14 27.04 -34.21 53.02
N VAL A 15 26.93 -33.70 54.23
CA VAL A 15 25.86 -32.87 54.78
C VAL A 15 26.34 -31.42 54.81
N SER A 16 25.42 -30.50 54.46
CA SER A 16 25.41 -29.04 54.75
C SER A 16 26.38 -28.17 53.93
N ILE A 17 26.06 -26.94 53.49
CA ILE A 17 25.24 -25.87 54.08
C ILE A 17 24.50 -25.11 52.96
N ILE A 18 23.23 -24.80 53.21
CA ILE A 18 22.38 -23.88 52.45
C ILE A 18 22.87 -22.45 52.69
N PHE A 19 23.18 -21.71 51.61
CA PHE A 19 23.15 -20.25 51.59
C PHE A 19 22.29 -19.82 50.41
N VAL A 20 20.97 -19.74 50.64
CA VAL A 20 20.05 -19.05 49.73
C VAL A 20 20.10 -17.58 50.11
N SER A 21 20.89 -16.81 49.38
CA SER A 21 20.79 -15.36 49.36
C SER A 21 19.55 -14.98 48.54
N ILE A 22 18.44 -14.75 49.22
CA ILE A 22 17.27 -14.08 48.65
C ILE A 22 17.64 -12.62 48.43
N LEU A 23 18.09 -12.28 47.23
CA LEU A 23 18.05 -10.90 46.75
C LEU A 23 16.59 -10.59 46.41
N ALA A 24 15.85 -10.08 47.40
CA ALA A 24 14.61 -9.36 47.17
C ALA A 24 14.96 -8.02 46.50
N GLY A 25 15.22 -8.08 45.19
CA GLY A 25 15.24 -6.89 44.36
C GLY A 25 13.81 -6.42 44.16
N CYS A 26 13.51 -5.19 44.57
CA CYS A 26 12.27 -4.49 44.24
C CYS A 26 12.06 -4.48 42.73
N LYS A 27 11.35 -5.46 42.19
CA LYS A 27 10.62 -5.29 40.95
C LYS A 27 9.47 -4.35 41.29
N LYS A 28 9.59 -3.08 40.89
CA LYS A 28 8.39 -2.34 40.51
C LYS A 28 7.75 -3.19 39.42
N ASP A 29 6.66 -3.86 39.73
CA ASP A 29 5.74 -4.35 38.73
C ASP A 29 5.26 -3.11 37.96
N LEU A 30 5.96 -2.78 36.87
CA LEU A 30 5.37 -1.97 35.83
C LEU A 30 4.24 -2.83 35.31
N ALA A 31 3.01 -2.48 35.68
CA ALA A 31 1.83 -3.13 35.13
C ALA A 31 1.98 -3.08 33.60
N GLU A 32 2.10 -4.25 32.98
CA GLU A 32 2.15 -4.36 31.53
C GLU A 32 0.85 -3.75 31.00
N LYS A 33 0.96 -2.73 30.13
CA LYS A 33 -0.19 -2.03 29.54
C LYS A 33 -1.11 -3.10 28.92
N GLU A 34 -2.39 -3.09 29.27
CA GLU A 34 -3.31 -4.14 28.83
C GLU A 34 -3.45 -4.09 27.30
N LYS A 35 -3.14 -5.20 26.64
CA LYS A 35 -3.25 -5.32 25.17
C LYS A 35 -4.70 -5.64 24.80
N ASN A 36 -5.54 -4.61 24.71
CA ASN A 36 -6.91 -4.73 24.24
C ASN A 36 -7.09 -3.98 22.92
N PHE A 37 -6.62 -4.60 21.83
CA PHE A 37 -6.60 -4.02 20.49
C PHE A 37 -7.77 -4.52 19.64
N SER A 38 -8.35 -3.61 18.85
CA SER A 38 -9.38 -3.94 17.87
C SER A 38 -8.75 -4.43 16.56
N TYR A 39 -7.61 -3.84 16.17
CA TYR A 39 -6.97 -4.11 14.87
C TYR A 39 -5.58 -4.72 15.03
N LEU A 40 -4.72 -4.14 15.88
CA LEU A 40 -3.33 -4.55 16.06
C LEU A 40 -3.24 -5.96 16.66
N ILE A 41 -2.39 -6.80 16.08
CA ILE A 41 -2.12 -8.17 16.56
C ILE A 41 -0.73 -8.22 17.21
N ASP A 42 0.30 -7.87 16.45
CA ASP A 42 1.70 -7.96 16.90
C ASP A 42 2.58 -6.94 16.15
N TRP A 43 3.77 -6.66 16.70
CA TRP A 43 4.75 -5.77 16.08
C TRP A 43 6.19 -6.17 16.36
N GLN A 44 7.08 -5.86 15.41
CA GLN A 44 8.51 -6.16 15.50
C GLN A 44 9.31 -4.98 14.95
N LEU A 45 10.32 -4.50 15.70
CA LEU A 45 11.33 -3.59 15.18
C LEU A 45 12.16 -4.33 14.12
N ILE A 46 12.15 -3.84 12.89
CA ILE A 46 12.87 -4.47 11.76
C ILE A 46 14.08 -3.65 11.31
N ASP A 47 14.08 -2.33 11.53
CA ASP A 47 15.23 -1.47 11.23
C ASP A 47 15.26 -0.20 12.11
N ASN A 48 16.43 0.41 12.22
CA ASN A 48 16.63 1.76 12.75
C ASN A 48 17.54 2.52 11.77
N VAL A 49 16.92 3.41 10.98
CA VAL A 49 17.63 4.15 9.95
C VAL A 49 18.23 5.41 10.54
N SER A 50 19.56 5.51 10.50
CA SER A 50 20.27 6.68 11.03
C SER A 50 20.01 7.93 10.20
N LYS A 51 19.90 9.09 10.85
CA LYS A 51 19.78 10.38 10.15
C LYS A 51 20.92 10.64 9.15
N THR A 52 22.12 10.14 9.43
CA THR A 52 23.27 10.27 8.52
C THR A 52 23.07 9.46 7.24
N SER A 53 22.49 8.26 7.33
CA SER A 53 22.14 7.46 6.15
C SER A 53 21.07 8.17 5.30
N ILE A 54 20.07 8.78 5.96
CA ILE A 54 19.01 9.54 5.30
C ILE A 54 19.59 10.77 4.58
N GLN A 55 20.45 11.54 5.25
CA GLN A 55 21.15 12.68 4.65
C GLN A 55 21.98 12.27 3.43
N PHE A 56 22.71 11.15 3.53
CA PHE A 56 23.51 10.65 2.43
C PHE A 56 22.64 10.30 1.22
N TYR A 57 21.55 9.57 1.43
CA TYR A 57 20.65 9.22 0.32
C TYR A 57 19.99 10.47 -0.28
N ALA A 58 19.46 11.36 0.54
CA ALA A 58 18.83 12.58 0.03
C ALA A 58 19.78 13.45 -0.78
N ALA A 59 21.07 13.52 -0.41
CA ALA A 59 22.08 14.22 -1.20
C ALA A 59 22.31 13.60 -2.60
N THR A 60 21.91 12.34 -2.82
CA THR A 60 21.96 11.69 -4.14
C THR A 60 20.73 11.96 -5.01
N VAL A 61 19.65 12.51 -4.44
CA VAL A 61 18.41 12.85 -5.14
C VAL A 61 18.15 14.35 -5.00
N PRO A 62 18.55 15.19 -5.97
CA PRO A 62 18.53 16.65 -5.86
C PRO A 62 17.20 17.23 -5.37
N ASP A 63 16.08 16.71 -5.88
CA ASP A 63 14.74 17.17 -5.53
C ASP A 63 14.41 16.90 -4.05
N ILE A 64 14.83 15.75 -3.52
CA ILE A 64 14.65 15.42 -2.10
C ILE A 64 15.58 16.25 -1.20
N ASN A 65 16.80 16.53 -1.65
CA ASN A 65 17.71 17.38 -0.89
C ASN A 65 17.14 18.79 -0.68
N ALA A 66 16.43 19.33 -1.67
CA ALA A 66 15.76 20.63 -1.53
C ALA A 66 14.76 20.63 -0.36
N ILE A 67 13.97 19.56 -0.24
CA ILE A 67 12.96 19.37 0.83
C ILE A 67 13.60 19.38 2.22
N ILE A 68 14.66 18.58 2.40
CA ILE A 68 15.13 18.26 3.73
C ILE A 68 16.32 19.12 4.20
N SER A 69 16.93 19.90 3.30
CA SER A 69 18.11 20.71 3.61
C SER A 69 17.91 21.72 4.75
N GLN A 70 16.66 22.11 5.02
CA GLN A 70 16.29 23.04 6.09
C GLN A 70 15.64 22.35 7.29
N LYS A 71 15.57 21.02 7.31
CA LYS A 71 14.89 20.24 8.37
C LYS A 71 15.91 19.61 9.32
N GLU A 72 15.57 19.57 10.60
CA GLU A 72 16.32 18.81 11.58
C GLU A 72 15.90 17.33 11.52
N LEU A 73 16.74 16.52 10.89
CA LEU A 73 16.45 15.09 10.71
C LEU A 73 16.72 14.29 11.97
N GLN A 74 15.82 13.34 12.24
CA GLN A 74 15.95 12.35 13.30
C GLN A 74 16.27 10.96 12.73
N ASN A 75 16.79 10.07 13.58
CA ASN A 75 16.79 8.65 13.22
C ASN A 75 15.35 8.16 13.15
N VAL A 76 15.11 7.11 12.37
CA VAL A 76 13.76 6.58 12.15
C VAL A 76 13.72 5.12 12.58
N ASN A 77 12.77 4.77 13.44
CA ASN A 77 12.47 3.39 13.73
C ASN A 77 11.51 2.84 12.69
N VAL A 78 11.76 1.63 12.22
CA VAL A 78 10.90 0.91 11.28
C VAL A 78 10.39 -0.34 11.97
N TYR A 79 9.07 -0.44 12.09
CA TYR A 79 8.37 -1.59 12.64
C TYR A 79 7.56 -2.28 11.56
N LYS A 80 7.62 -3.62 11.55
CA LYS A 80 6.56 -4.44 10.97
C LYS A 80 5.44 -4.54 11.97
N ILE A 81 4.20 -4.33 11.55
CA ILE A 81 3.02 -4.70 12.35
C ILE A 81 2.18 -5.72 11.60
N THR A 82 1.47 -6.56 12.35
CA THR A 82 0.39 -7.42 11.83
C THR A 82 -0.94 -6.96 12.41
N TYR A 83 -1.99 -7.02 11.61
CA TYR A 83 -3.32 -6.51 11.98
C TYR A 83 -4.44 -7.38 11.39
N LYS A 84 -5.61 -7.30 12.03
CA LYS A 84 -6.84 -7.93 11.55
C LYS A 84 -7.45 -7.09 10.43
N THR A 85 -7.83 -7.74 9.35
CA THR A 85 -8.63 -7.15 8.27
C THR A 85 -9.57 -8.21 7.70
N LYS A 86 -10.31 -7.89 6.64
CA LYS A 86 -11.17 -8.84 5.93
C LYS A 86 -10.69 -9.06 4.50
N ASN A 87 -10.69 -10.31 4.06
CA ASN A 87 -10.43 -10.66 2.66
C ASN A 87 -11.61 -10.28 1.75
N VAL A 88 -11.49 -10.53 0.44
CA VAL A 88 -12.55 -10.27 -0.55
C VAL A 88 -13.87 -10.96 -0.16
N GLY A 89 -13.82 -12.18 0.37
CA GLY A 89 -14.98 -12.95 0.83
C GLY A 89 -15.58 -12.48 2.16
N GLY A 90 -14.97 -11.48 2.82
CA GLY A 90 -15.42 -10.94 4.09
C GLY A 90 -14.93 -11.71 5.33
N GLU A 91 -14.07 -12.71 5.15
CA GLU A 91 -13.48 -13.48 6.25
C GLU A 91 -12.38 -12.68 6.94
N GLU A 92 -12.31 -12.74 8.27
CA GLU A 92 -11.23 -12.11 9.04
C GLU A 92 -9.91 -12.84 8.76
N ILE A 93 -8.89 -12.07 8.37
CA ILE A 93 -7.54 -12.53 8.09
C ILE A 93 -6.50 -11.63 8.76
N THR A 94 -5.27 -12.13 8.86
CA THR A 94 -4.12 -11.32 9.26
C THR A 94 -3.43 -10.74 8.03
N ALA A 95 -3.23 -9.42 8.03
CA ALA A 95 -2.39 -8.70 7.08
C ALA A 95 -1.22 -8.02 7.81
N SER A 96 -0.34 -7.37 7.05
CA SER A 96 0.80 -6.64 7.61
C SER A 96 1.07 -5.32 6.88
N GLY A 97 1.91 -4.50 7.50
CA GLY A 97 2.42 -3.27 6.93
C GLY A 97 3.60 -2.77 7.75
N ALA A 98 4.18 -1.65 7.32
CA ALA A 98 5.22 -0.94 8.04
C ALA A 98 4.67 0.28 8.78
N VAL A 99 5.25 0.54 9.94
CA VAL A 99 5.07 1.76 10.72
C VAL A 99 6.44 2.39 10.92
N LEU A 100 6.55 3.69 10.62
CA LEU A 100 7.79 4.44 10.79
C LEU A 100 7.56 5.66 11.67
N PHE A 101 8.51 5.99 12.52
CA PHE A 101 8.46 7.23 13.29
C PHE A 101 9.87 7.67 13.73
N PRO A 102 10.10 8.99 13.86
CA PRO A 102 11.37 9.52 14.29
C PRO A 102 11.62 9.31 15.79
N ASP A 103 12.89 9.08 16.15
CA ASP A 103 13.34 9.09 17.54
C ASP A 103 12.97 10.41 18.24
N GLY A 104 12.40 10.31 19.44
CA GLY A 104 12.05 11.48 20.25
C GLY A 104 10.89 12.33 19.71
N GLY A 105 10.17 11.85 18.68
CA GLY A 105 9.00 12.51 18.14
C GLY A 105 7.86 12.62 19.15
N THR A 106 7.30 13.82 19.31
CA THR A 106 6.06 14.05 20.07
C THR A 106 5.10 14.86 19.22
N ASN A 107 3.79 14.60 19.37
CA ASN A 107 2.73 15.27 18.62
C ASN A 107 2.91 15.18 17.08
N LEU A 108 3.17 13.97 16.58
CA LEU A 108 3.48 13.74 15.17
C LEU A 108 2.21 13.74 14.29
N PRO A 109 2.13 14.46 13.17
CA PRO A 109 1.15 14.16 12.13
C PRO A 109 1.30 12.71 11.66
N LEU A 110 0.17 12.05 11.41
CA LEU A 110 0.13 10.72 10.83
C LEU A 110 -0.03 10.84 9.31
N LEU A 111 0.87 10.23 8.55
CA LEU A 111 0.74 10.09 7.10
C LEU A 111 0.53 8.61 6.76
N SER A 112 -0.58 8.30 6.11
CA SER A 112 -0.77 7.00 5.47
C SER A 112 -0.22 7.07 4.04
N TYR A 113 0.71 6.17 3.72
CA TYR A 113 1.29 6.08 2.38
C TYR A 113 0.89 4.77 1.72
N GLN A 114 0.20 4.85 0.59
CA GLN A 114 -0.23 3.73 -0.22
C GLN A 114 0.78 3.51 -1.36
N HIS A 115 1.45 2.35 -1.39
CA HIS A 115 2.46 2.05 -2.40
C HIS A 115 1.85 1.74 -3.77
N GLY A 116 2.64 1.90 -4.84
CA GLY A 116 2.29 1.48 -6.19
C GLY A 116 2.38 -0.04 -6.40
N THR A 117 2.24 -0.50 -7.64
CA THR A 117 2.22 -1.93 -7.97
C THR A 117 3.48 -2.66 -7.52
N LEU A 118 3.33 -3.78 -6.79
CA LEU A 118 4.43 -4.69 -6.45
C LEU A 118 4.28 -6.02 -7.22
N THR A 119 5.28 -6.37 -8.04
CA THR A 119 5.31 -7.67 -8.75
C THR A 119 6.19 -8.73 -8.07
N ASN A 120 6.68 -8.40 -6.87
CA ASN A 120 7.50 -9.25 -6.03
C ASN A 120 7.10 -9.06 -4.56
N LYS A 121 6.78 -10.17 -3.89
CA LYS A 121 6.29 -10.16 -2.49
C LYS A 121 7.35 -9.73 -1.48
N GLU A 122 8.63 -9.85 -1.82
CA GLU A 122 9.73 -9.38 -0.96
C GLU A 122 9.79 -7.85 -0.88
N ASP A 123 9.21 -7.15 -1.87
CA ASP A 123 9.18 -5.68 -1.91
C ASP A 123 8.05 -5.08 -1.05
N ALA A 124 7.29 -5.92 -0.34
CA ALA A 124 6.25 -5.47 0.57
C ALA A 124 6.81 -4.54 1.68
N PRO A 125 6.12 -3.44 2.01
CA PRO A 125 6.55 -2.49 3.04
C PRO A 125 6.97 -3.12 4.38
N SER A 126 6.26 -4.14 4.86
CA SER A 126 6.54 -4.81 6.13
C SER A 126 7.84 -5.63 6.14
N ASN A 127 8.39 -5.95 4.96
CA ASN A 127 9.73 -6.50 4.83
C ASN A 127 10.79 -5.40 4.70
N TYR A 128 10.36 -4.13 4.67
CA TYR A 128 11.18 -2.98 4.36
C TYR A 128 11.93 -3.15 3.02
N GLY A 129 11.23 -3.78 2.07
CA GLY A 129 11.64 -4.01 0.70
C GLY A 129 11.17 -2.91 -0.25
N GLY A 130 11.61 -2.99 -1.52
CA GLY A 130 11.34 -1.98 -2.54
C GLY A 130 12.08 -0.66 -2.34
N ASP A 131 12.56 -0.06 -3.43
CA ASP A 131 13.28 1.23 -3.37
C ASP A 131 12.35 2.38 -2.93
N GLU A 132 11.08 2.36 -3.35
CA GLU A 132 10.08 3.36 -2.98
C GLU A 132 9.99 3.50 -1.46
N ILE A 133 9.66 2.43 -0.74
CA ILE A 133 9.47 2.48 0.72
C ILE A 133 10.79 2.66 1.47
N LYS A 134 11.84 1.94 1.06
CA LYS A 134 13.15 1.93 1.75
C LYS A 134 13.80 3.31 1.79
N TYR A 135 13.52 4.15 0.80
CA TYR A 135 14.11 5.46 0.71
C TYR A 135 13.14 6.57 1.07
N LEU A 136 11.90 6.52 0.57
CA LEU A 136 10.95 7.60 0.77
C LEU A 136 10.48 7.70 2.22
N ALA A 137 10.03 6.58 2.78
CA ALA A 137 9.39 6.57 4.08
C ALA A 137 10.31 7.10 5.20
N PRO A 138 11.61 6.74 5.26
CA PRO A 138 12.53 7.33 6.23
C PRO A 138 12.75 8.82 6.05
N ILE A 139 12.85 9.30 4.80
CA ILE A 139 13.04 10.72 4.52
C ILE A 139 11.87 11.51 5.12
N ILE A 140 10.64 11.14 4.78
CA ILE A 140 9.45 11.80 5.32
C ILE A 140 9.41 11.66 6.84
N SER A 141 9.55 10.44 7.37
CA SER A 141 9.43 10.19 8.81
C SER A 141 10.48 10.98 9.63
N SER A 142 11.70 11.09 9.12
CA SER A 142 12.80 11.81 9.77
C SER A 142 12.55 13.30 9.96
N THR A 143 11.61 13.89 9.22
CA THR A 143 11.18 15.30 9.35
C THR A 143 10.06 15.51 10.37
N GLY A 144 9.65 14.46 11.11
CA GLY A 144 8.63 14.57 12.15
C GLY A 144 7.26 14.01 11.75
N TYR A 145 7.20 12.94 10.96
CA TYR A 145 5.94 12.22 10.68
C TYR A 145 5.96 10.81 11.26
N ALA A 146 4.81 10.43 11.81
CA ALA A 146 4.45 9.03 11.99
C ALA A 146 3.88 8.51 10.67
N LEU A 147 4.33 7.35 10.21
CA LEU A 147 3.89 6.74 8.95
C LEU A 147 3.13 5.44 9.17
N SER A 148 2.11 5.21 8.35
CA SER A 148 1.41 3.93 8.20
C SER A 148 1.45 3.51 6.73
N VAL A 149 2.08 2.36 6.44
CA VAL A 149 2.31 1.87 5.08
C VAL A 149 1.78 0.43 4.97
N PRO A 150 0.55 0.20 4.48
CA PRO A 150 -0.01 -1.14 4.34
C PRO A 150 0.73 -1.94 3.25
N ASP A 151 0.85 -3.25 3.42
CA ASP A 151 1.33 -4.13 2.34
C ASP A 151 0.26 -4.42 1.28
N TYR A 152 -1.02 -4.14 1.58
CA TYR A 152 -2.21 -4.72 0.96
C TYR A 152 -2.38 -6.25 1.20
N ILE A 153 -3.58 -6.73 0.91
CA ILE A 153 -3.90 -8.17 0.91
C ILE A 153 -3.12 -8.86 -0.21
N GLY A 154 -2.57 -10.03 0.05
CA GLY A 154 -1.78 -10.81 -0.93
C GLY A 154 -0.27 -10.61 -0.83
N TYR A 155 0.16 -9.77 0.11
CA TYR A 155 1.55 -9.54 0.47
C TYR A 155 1.77 -9.76 1.97
N GLY A 156 3.05 -9.81 2.37
CA GLY A 156 3.45 -9.94 3.76
C GLY A 156 2.75 -11.09 4.50
N ALA A 157 2.13 -10.80 5.65
CA ALA A 157 1.42 -11.79 6.47
C ALA A 157 0.19 -12.42 5.77
N SER A 158 -0.30 -11.79 4.70
CA SER A 158 -1.43 -12.26 3.89
C SER A 158 -1.00 -12.86 2.54
N ALA A 159 0.29 -13.13 2.35
CA ALA A 159 0.88 -13.59 1.08
C ALA A 159 0.35 -14.92 0.53
N ILE A 160 -0.40 -15.67 1.33
CA ILE A 160 -1.09 -16.90 0.90
C ILE A 160 -2.30 -16.61 -0.01
N TYR A 161 -2.87 -15.41 0.08
CA TYR A 161 -3.97 -14.97 -0.77
C TYR A 161 -3.41 -14.34 -2.04
N PRO A 162 -4.13 -14.42 -3.18
CA PRO A 162 -3.82 -13.56 -4.32
C PRO A 162 -4.08 -12.10 -3.93
N HIS A 163 -3.24 -11.19 -4.42
CA HIS A 163 -3.48 -9.76 -4.24
C HIS A 163 -4.65 -9.30 -5.12
N PRO A 164 -5.71 -8.71 -4.54
CA PRO A 164 -6.86 -8.20 -5.28
C PRO A 164 -6.49 -6.86 -5.94
N TYR A 165 -5.61 -6.93 -6.94
CA TYR A 165 -5.01 -5.80 -7.65
C TYR A 165 -6.09 -4.87 -8.23
N GLU A 166 -5.98 -3.57 -7.95
CA GLU A 166 -6.95 -2.54 -8.37
C GLU A 166 -8.41 -2.76 -7.88
N HIS A 167 -8.65 -3.59 -6.88
CA HIS A 167 -9.98 -3.74 -6.27
C HIS A 167 -10.19 -2.69 -5.16
N ALA A 168 -10.97 -1.66 -5.48
CA ALA A 168 -11.09 -0.44 -4.67
C ALA A 168 -11.53 -0.75 -3.22
N LYS A 169 -12.53 -1.62 -3.06
CA LYS A 169 -13.09 -1.96 -1.74
C LYS A 169 -12.05 -2.54 -0.78
N THR A 170 -11.25 -3.51 -1.23
CA THR A 170 -10.22 -4.12 -0.37
C THR A 170 -9.00 -3.24 -0.19
N LEU A 171 -8.61 -2.45 -1.20
CA LEU A 171 -7.53 -1.46 -1.06
C LEU A 171 -7.90 -0.42 0.02
N GLY A 172 -9.12 0.11 -0.02
CA GLY A 172 -9.63 1.07 0.96
C GLY A 172 -9.76 0.48 2.37
N SER A 173 -10.42 -0.68 2.50
CA SER A 173 -10.67 -1.27 3.83
C SER A 173 -9.40 -1.80 4.51
N SER A 174 -8.52 -2.48 3.79
CA SER A 174 -7.27 -3.00 4.39
C SER A 174 -6.30 -1.87 4.76
N SER A 175 -6.25 -0.81 3.96
CA SER A 175 -5.48 0.39 4.31
C SER A 175 -6.05 1.11 5.54
N PHE A 176 -7.37 1.14 5.69
CA PHE A 176 -8.02 1.69 6.88
C PHE A 176 -7.70 0.86 8.13
N ASP A 177 -7.80 -0.46 8.06
CA ASP A 177 -7.50 -1.36 9.17
C ASP A 177 -6.01 -1.25 9.59
N MET A 178 -5.10 -1.13 8.61
CA MET A 178 -3.68 -0.84 8.86
C MET A 178 -3.48 0.51 9.56
N LEU A 179 -4.20 1.55 9.12
CA LEU A 179 -4.13 2.89 9.71
C LEU A 179 -4.60 2.87 11.17
N MET A 180 -5.68 2.14 11.46
CA MET A 180 -6.20 1.97 12.82
C MET A 180 -5.24 1.15 13.69
N ALA A 181 -4.66 0.07 13.17
CA ALA A 181 -3.64 -0.70 13.87
C ALA A 181 -2.38 0.12 14.17
N ALA A 182 -1.96 0.99 13.24
CA ALA A 182 -0.85 1.92 13.48
C ALA A 182 -1.18 2.90 14.61
N LYS A 183 -2.40 3.45 14.67
CA LYS A 183 -2.83 4.32 15.78
C LYS A 183 -2.80 3.60 17.13
N GLU A 184 -3.27 2.35 17.17
CA GLU A 184 -3.19 1.48 18.37
C GLU A 184 -1.73 1.21 18.78
N PHE A 185 -0.85 0.95 17.81
CA PHE A 185 0.58 0.77 18.04
C PHE A 185 1.22 2.03 18.65
N PHE A 186 0.95 3.20 18.06
CA PHE A 186 1.51 4.46 18.55
C PHE A 186 1.03 4.80 19.95
N ASP A 187 -0.28 4.66 20.21
CA ASP A 187 -0.84 4.86 21.55
C ASP A 187 -0.22 3.90 22.56
N TYR A 188 -0.13 2.61 22.24
CA TYR A 188 0.46 1.62 23.15
C TYR A 188 1.91 1.95 23.51
N ASN A 189 2.72 2.39 22.55
CA ASN A 189 4.13 2.71 22.72
C ASN A 189 4.39 4.16 23.18
N ASP A 190 3.35 4.86 23.67
CA ASP A 190 3.40 6.24 24.18
C ASP A 190 3.96 7.26 23.17
N ILE A 191 3.72 7.01 21.88
CA ILE A 191 4.07 7.91 20.78
C ILE A 191 2.85 8.79 20.50
N THR A 192 2.93 10.05 20.90
CA THR A 192 1.80 10.99 20.75
C THR A 192 1.66 11.42 19.30
N LEU A 193 0.49 11.13 18.71
CA LEU A 193 0.08 11.68 17.41
C LEU A 193 -0.65 13.02 17.60
N SER A 194 -0.51 13.90 16.63
CA SER A 194 -1.37 15.08 16.50
C SER A 194 -2.73 14.70 15.91
N GLU A 195 -3.64 15.68 15.82
CA GLU A 195 -4.93 15.50 15.13
C GLU A 195 -4.81 15.46 13.60
N LYS A 196 -3.60 15.68 13.05
CA LYS A 196 -3.38 15.78 11.61
C LYS A 196 -3.22 14.39 10.99
N LEU A 197 -4.10 14.07 10.05
CA LEU A 197 -4.01 12.89 9.20
C LEU A 197 -3.84 13.30 7.73
N PHE A 198 -2.77 12.83 7.10
CA PHE A 198 -2.53 12.96 5.68
C PHE A 198 -2.60 11.58 5.03
N ILE A 199 -3.08 11.50 3.79
CA ILE A 199 -3.12 10.25 3.01
C ILE A 199 -2.63 10.52 1.59
N THR A 200 -1.80 9.64 1.04
CA THR A 200 -1.15 9.85 -0.26
C THR A 200 -0.69 8.53 -0.85
N GLY A 201 -0.54 8.47 -2.17
CA GLY A 201 -0.02 7.30 -2.87
C GLY A 201 0.04 7.54 -4.38
N TYR A 202 0.83 6.72 -5.07
CA TYR A 202 1.10 6.86 -6.50
C TYR A 202 0.72 5.60 -7.29
N SER A 203 0.27 5.75 -8.53
CA SER A 203 -0.12 4.62 -9.39
C SER A 203 -1.28 3.82 -8.77
N GLU A 204 -1.14 2.51 -8.56
CA GLU A 204 -2.11 1.73 -7.74
C GLU A 204 -2.35 2.39 -6.37
N GLY A 205 -1.30 2.92 -5.75
CA GLY A 205 -1.37 3.64 -4.49
C GLY A 205 -2.22 4.90 -4.56
N GLY A 206 -2.31 5.53 -5.73
CA GLY A 206 -3.20 6.65 -5.99
C GLY A 206 -4.67 6.22 -5.91
N ASN A 207 -5.02 5.11 -6.57
CA ASN A 207 -6.37 4.54 -6.47
C ASN A 207 -6.66 4.05 -5.04
N ALA A 208 -5.72 3.38 -4.39
CA ALA A 208 -5.84 2.93 -3.00
C ALA A 208 -6.05 4.11 -2.03
N THR A 209 -5.38 5.24 -2.25
CA THR A 209 -5.56 6.47 -1.46
C THR A 209 -6.98 7.03 -1.62
N MET A 210 -7.49 7.11 -2.85
CA MET A 210 -8.86 7.56 -3.09
C MET A 210 -9.88 6.62 -2.45
N ALA A 211 -9.68 5.31 -2.58
CA ALA A 211 -10.53 4.30 -1.94
C ALA A 211 -10.46 4.34 -0.41
N LEU A 212 -9.28 4.55 0.17
CA LEU A 212 -9.10 4.76 1.61
C LEU A 212 -9.85 6.00 2.08
N HIS A 213 -9.76 7.11 1.34
CA HIS A 213 -10.46 8.35 1.67
C HIS A 213 -11.98 8.14 1.70
N GLN A 214 -12.54 7.52 0.66
CA GLN A 214 -13.95 7.15 0.62
C GLN A 214 -14.33 6.26 1.80
N HIS A 215 -13.52 5.24 2.08
CA HIS A 215 -13.78 4.30 3.17
C HIS A 215 -13.82 5.01 4.53
N ILE A 216 -12.85 5.90 4.81
CA ILE A 216 -12.77 6.68 6.05
C ILE A 216 -14.04 7.49 6.26
N GLU A 217 -14.46 8.27 5.26
CA GLU A 217 -15.60 9.20 5.41
C GLU A 217 -16.96 8.48 5.45
N GLN A 218 -17.06 7.28 4.88
CA GLN A 218 -18.29 6.49 4.88
C GLN A 218 -18.45 5.63 6.14
N ASN A 219 -17.35 5.19 6.77
CA ASN A 219 -17.38 4.14 7.78
C ASN A 219 -16.77 4.54 9.13
N SER A 220 -16.28 5.77 9.28
CA SER A 220 -15.62 6.20 10.52
C SER A 220 -15.79 7.70 10.81
N ASP A 221 -15.50 8.09 12.05
CA ASP A 221 -15.41 9.51 12.46
C ASP A 221 -14.00 10.10 12.27
N LEU A 222 -13.08 9.36 11.66
CA LEU A 222 -11.71 9.81 11.45
C LEU A 222 -11.67 10.94 10.42
N ARG A 223 -10.99 12.05 10.76
CA ARG A 223 -10.92 13.22 9.88
C ARG A 223 -9.60 13.24 9.12
N VAL A 224 -9.67 13.21 7.80
CA VAL A 224 -8.54 13.49 6.92
C VAL A 224 -8.30 15.00 6.89
N THR A 225 -7.04 15.42 7.08
CA THR A 225 -6.62 16.83 6.94
C THR A 225 -6.46 17.20 5.47
N MET A 226 -5.76 16.35 4.71
CA MET A 226 -5.53 16.52 3.27
C MET A 226 -5.28 15.15 2.64
N SER A 227 -5.88 14.94 1.47
CA SER A 227 -5.71 13.74 0.65
C SER A 227 -5.00 14.11 -0.66
N ALA A 228 -3.93 13.40 -1.01
CA ALA A 228 -3.13 13.68 -2.20
C ALA A 228 -2.93 12.43 -3.09
N PRO A 229 -4.00 11.83 -3.63
CA PRO A 229 -3.87 10.69 -4.53
C PRO A 229 -3.24 11.14 -5.86
N ALA A 230 -2.33 10.33 -6.40
CA ALA A 230 -1.57 10.67 -7.60
C ALA A 230 -1.53 9.54 -8.64
N ALA A 231 -1.67 9.91 -9.91
CA ALA A 231 -1.60 9.02 -11.07
C ALA A 231 -2.38 7.69 -10.90
N GLY A 232 -3.54 7.74 -10.23
CA GLY A 232 -4.36 6.56 -9.93
C GLY A 232 -5.44 6.29 -10.97
N ALA A 233 -5.79 5.02 -11.15
CA ALA A 233 -6.88 4.61 -12.05
C ALA A 233 -8.25 4.85 -11.39
N TYR A 234 -8.68 6.11 -11.30
CA TYR A 234 -9.93 6.48 -10.61
C TYR A 234 -11.20 6.18 -11.40
N ASN A 235 -11.15 6.30 -12.73
CA ASN A 235 -12.27 6.10 -13.66
C ASN A 235 -11.92 4.95 -14.61
N LYS A 236 -11.95 3.75 -14.07
CA LYS A 236 -11.65 2.49 -14.76
C LYS A 236 -12.60 2.23 -15.92
N THR A 237 -13.86 2.62 -15.77
CA THR A 237 -14.86 2.50 -16.85
C THR A 237 -14.44 3.29 -18.09
N ALA A 238 -14.09 4.57 -17.93
CA ALA A 238 -13.63 5.40 -19.05
C ALA A 238 -12.25 4.96 -19.56
N PHE A 239 -11.36 4.59 -18.65
CA PHE A 239 -10.02 4.10 -18.99
C PHE A 239 -10.06 2.84 -19.86
N ALA A 240 -10.91 1.85 -19.52
CA ALA A 240 -11.08 0.64 -20.31
C ALA A 240 -11.65 0.95 -21.71
N LYS A 241 -12.61 1.87 -21.81
CA LYS A 241 -13.16 2.29 -23.12
C LYS A 241 -12.09 2.95 -23.99
N ASP A 242 -11.30 3.86 -23.43
CA ASP A 242 -10.21 4.53 -24.15
C ASP A 242 -9.16 3.52 -24.62
N LEU A 243 -8.71 2.64 -23.71
CA LEU A 243 -7.75 1.57 -24.00
C LEU A 243 -8.21 0.67 -25.17
N MET A 244 -9.47 0.22 -25.15
CA MET A 244 -10.02 -0.65 -26.21
C MET A 244 -10.13 0.04 -27.57
N GLY A 245 -10.11 1.38 -27.60
CA GLY A 245 -10.15 2.17 -28.82
C GLY A 245 -8.80 2.40 -29.48
N ARG A 246 -7.69 2.18 -28.76
CA ARG A 246 -6.33 2.53 -29.21
C ARG A 246 -5.76 1.51 -30.19
N ASP A 247 -4.95 2.01 -31.13
CA ASP A 247 -4.18 1.23 -32.11
C ASP A 247 -2.68 1.55 -31.99
N GLU A 248 -2.14 1.29 -30.81
CA GLU A 248 -0.73 1.53 -30.50
C GLU A 248 -0.25 0.55 -29.42
N ASN A 249 1.07 0.43 -29.26
CA ASN A 249 1.62 -0.41 -28.21
C ASN A 249 1.50 0.28 -26.85
N LEU A 250 0.88 -0.39 -25.89
CA LEU A 250 0.68 0.04 -24.52
C LEU A 250 1.46 -0.90 -23.59
N THR A 251 2.55 -0.42 -23.00
CA THR A 251 3.50 -1.24 -22.21
C THR A 251 2.90 -1.77 -20.91
N PHE A 252 1.79 -1.21 -20.45
CA PHE A 252 1.09 -1.61 -19.24
C PHE A 252 0.03 -2.71 -19.46
N LEU A 253 -0.25 -3.16 -20.69
CA LEU A 253 -1.30 -4.18 -20.94
C LEU A 253 -1.16 -5.46 -20.12
N PRO A 254 0.04 -6.01 -19.85
CA PRO A 254 0.16 -7.14 -18.94
C PRO A 254 -0.43 -6.86 -17.55
N LYS A 255 -0.29 -5.64 -17.02
CA LYS A 255 -0.89 -5.25 -15.72
C LYS A 255 -2.40 -5.08 -15.83
N PHE A 256 -2.90 -4.61 -16.97
CA PHE A 256 -4.33 -4.63 -17.23
C PHE A 256 -4.88 -6.07 -17.28
N MET A 257 -4.13 -7.07 -17.77
CA MET A 257 -4.54 -8.48 -17.66
C MET A 257 -4.65 -8.92 -16.19
N TRP A 258 -3.77 -8.45 -15.31
CA TRP A 258 -3.91 -8.72 -13.89
C TRP A 258 -5.22 -8.12 -13.33
N VAL A 259 -5.59 -6.90 -13.72
CA VAL A 259 -6.91 -6.32 -13.36
C VAL A 259 -8.07 -7.19 -13.85
N LEU A 260 -8.04 -7.63 -15.11
CA LEU A 260 -9.08 -8.50 -15.67
C LEU A 260 -9.18 -9.82 -14.90
N TYR A 261 -8.04 -10.44 -14.54
CA TYR A 261 -8.03 -11.63 -13.71
C TYR A 261 -8.68 -11.37 -12.35
N THR A 262 -8.28 -10.29 -11.66
CA THR A 262 -8.82 -9.93 -10.36
C THR A 262 -10.33 -9.79 -10.44
N TYR A 263 -10.84 -9.09 -11.45
CA TYR A 263 -12.27 -8.85 -11.59
C TYR A 263 -13.04 -10.11 -11.99
N ASN A 264 -12.47 -10.92 -12.89
CA ASN A 264 -13.06 -12.20 -13.27
C ASN A 264 -13.19 -13.15 -12.08
N TRP A 265 -12.22 -13.13 -11.16
CA TRP A 265 -12.22 -13.92 -9.92
C TRP A 265 -13.20 -13.36 -8.87
N ILE A 266 -13.08 -12.07 -8.53
CA ILE A 266 -13.85 -11.45 -7.43
C ILE A 266 -15.34 -11.37 -7.74
N TYR A 267 -15.69 -11.07 -8.99
CA TYR A 267 -17.06 -10.86 -9.43
C TYR A 267 -17.68 -12.09 -10.09
N GLU A 268 -16.97 -13.23 -10.06
CA GLU A 268 -17.44 -14.51 -10.58
C GLU A 268 -17.92 -14.44 -12.05
N LEU A 269 -17.28 -13.60 -12.88
CA LEU A 269 -17.57 -13.52 -14.31
C LEU A 269 -17.32 -14.86 -15.01
N ASN A 270 -16.35 -15.66 -14.50
CA ASN A 270 -16.03 -17.01 -14.96
C ASN A 270 -15.74 -17.13 -16.46
N ARG A 271 -15.23 -16.07 -17.09
CA ARG A 271 -14.89 -16.03 -18.51
C ARG A 271 -13.47 -16.58 -18.73
N PRO A 272 -13.24 -17.46 -19.73
CA PRO A 272 -11.89 -17.92 -20.08
C PRO A 272 -11.10 -16.82 -20.81
N TRP A 273 -9.77 -16.92 -20.83
CA TRP A 273 -8.92 -15.93 -21.51
C TRP A 273 -9.22 -15.80 -23.00
N SER A 274 -9.59 -16.90 -23.65
CA SER A 274 -9.99 -16.92 -25.08
C SER A 274 -11.25 -16.11 -25.40
N GLU A 275 -12.02 -15.69 -24.39
CA GLU A 275 -13.11 -14.72 -24.56
C GLU A 275 -12.57 -13.29 -24.62
N TYR A 276 -11.60 -12.95 -23.76
CA TYR A 276 -11.00 -11.63 -23.68
C TYR A 276 -10.00 -11.36 -24.81
N VAL A 277 -9.07 -12.29 -25.05
CA VAL A 277 -7.90 -12.11 -25.93
C VAL A 277 -7.79 -13.20 -27.00
N VAL A 278 -7.10 -12.88 -28.10
CA VAL A 278 -6.88 -13.81 -29.22
C VAL A 278 -5.71 -14.77 -28.97
N GLU A 279 -5.64 -15.86 -29.73
CA GLU A 279 -4.47 -16.76 -29.71
C GLU A 279 -3.27 -16.15 -30.46
N PRO A 280 -2.01 -16.41 -30.03
CA PRO A 280 -1.59 -17.33 -28.95
C PRO A 280 -1.57 -16.71 -27.53
N ASP A 281 -2.01 -15.46 -27.39
CA ASP A 281 -1.93 -14.74 -26.11
C ASP A 281 -2.89 -15.33 -25.06
N ALA A 282 -4.06 -15.82 -25.47
CA ALA A 282 -4.99 -16.55 -24.60
C ALA A 282 -4.32 -17.76 -23.93
N THR A 283 -3.71 -18.65 -24.73
CA THR A 283 -2.95 -19.80 -24.19
C THR A 283 -1.80 -19.36 -23.28
N THR A 284 -1.14 -18.25 -23.62
CA THR A 284 -0.04 -17.70 -22.81
C THR A 284 -0.52 -17.27 -21.42
N LEU A 285 -1.67 -16.58 -21.34
CA LEU A 285 -2.26 -16.14 -20.07
C LEU A 285 -2.84 -17.31 -19.25
N GLU A 286 -3.43 -18.32 -19.90
CA GLU A 286 -3.92 -19.54 -19.24
C GLU A 286 -2.81 -20.32 -18.54
N ALA A 287 -1.57 -20.25 -19.04
CA ALA A 287 -0.42 -20.93 -18.45
C ALA A 287 0.13 -20.24 -17.19
N VAL A 288 -0.32 -19.03 -16.86
CA VAL A 288 0.14 -18.26 -15.69
C VAL A 288 -0.60 -18.72 -14.44
N SER A 289 0.12 -19.37 -13.51
CA SER A 289 -0.45 -19.91 -12.27
C SER A 289 -0.48 -18.92 -11.10
N ASP A 290 0.47 -17.98 -11.05
CA ASP A 290 0.50 -16.89 -10.08
C ASP A 290 -0.08 -15.63 -10.72
N PRO A 291 -1.25 -15.13 -10.27
CA PRO A 291 -1.90 -13.95 -10.85
C PRO A 291 -1.00 -12.72 -10.93
N MET A 292 -0.09 -12.54 -9.95
CA MET A 292 0.87 -11.43 -9.94
C MET A 292 1.79 -11.45 -11.17
N LYS A 293 2.03 -12.63 -11.76
CA LYS A 293 2.85 -12.79 -12.97
C LYS A 293 2.12 -12.50 -14.27
N LEU A 294 0.80 -12.29 -14.25
CA LEU A 294 0.08 -11.73 -15.40
C LEU A 294 0.59 -10.33 -15.74
N GLY A 295 0.95 -9.54 -14.72
CA GLY A 295 1.56 -8.21 -14.86
C GLY A 295 2.91 -8.18 -15.62
N GLU A 296 3.49 -9.34 -15.89
CA GLU A 296 4.78 -9.53 -16.58
C GLU A 296 4.63 -10.45 -17.81
N ALA A 297 3.40 -10.81 -18.19
CA ALA A 297 3.15 -11.75 -19.29
C ALA A 297 3.66 -11.20 -20.63
N ASN A 298 4.27 -12.07 -21.42
CA ASN A 298 4.75 -11.75 -22.76
C ASN A 298 3.63 -11.94 -23.80
N ILE A 299 2.85 -10.89 -24.01
CA ILE A 299 1.67 -10.84 -24.88
C ILE A 299 1.78 -9.70 -25.89
N ASN A 300 0.88 -9.63 -26.87
CA ASN A 300 0.79 -8.46 -27.74
C ASN A 300 0.44 -7.20 -26.94
N LEU A 301 1.14 -6.10 -27.23
CA LEU A 301 0.97 -4.82 -26.53
C LEU A 301 -0.01 -3.87 -27.23
N ASN A 302 -0.51 -4.22 -28.42
CA ASN A 302 -1.52 -3.43 -29.12
C ASN A 302 -2.93 -3.96 -28.82
N PRO A 303 -3.85 -3.16 -28.24
CA PRO A 303 -5.21 -3.58 -27.91
C PRO A 303 -5.98 -4.18 -29.10
N GLN A 304 -5.82 -3.67 -30.32
CA GLN A 304 -6.50 -4.19 -31.51
C GLN A 304 -6.00 -5.58 -31.92
N LEU A 305 -4.77 -5.92 -31.57
CA LEU A 305 -4.16 -7.20 -31.89
C LEU A 305 -4.26 -8.21 -30.73
N LEU A 306 -4.41 -7.72 -29.50
CA LEU A 306 -4.52 -8.54 -28.30
C LEU A 306 -5.97 -8.98 -28.02
N PHE A 307 -6.91 -8.05 -27.97
CA PHE A 307 -8.28 -8.34 -27.56
C PHE A 307 -9.10 -8.95 -28.70
N THR A 308 -10.05 -9.83 -28.36
CA THR A 308 -11.03 -10.30 -29.34
C THR A 308 -11.90 -9.14 -29.82
N GLU A 309 -12.39 -9.22 -31.06
CA GLU A 309 -13.29 -8.20 -31.60
C GLU A 309 -14.57 -8.07 -30.74
N THR A 310 -15.09 -9.19 -30.24
CA THR A 310 -16.26 -9.23 -29.34
C THR A 310 -15.99 -8.44 -28.06
N THR A 311 -14.89 -8.69 -27.36
CA THR A 311 -14.53 -7.97 -26.13
C THR A 311 -14.34 -6.48 -26.40
N ARG A 312 -13.56 -6.15 -27.43
CA ARG A 312 -13.26 -4.75 -27.79
C ARG A 312 -14.53 -3.97 -28.15
N THR A 313 -15.36 -4.52 -29.04
CA THR A 313 -16.61 -3.85 -29.46
C THR A 313 -17.68 -3.89 -28.37
N GLY A 314 -17.68 -4.90 -27.50
CA GLY A 314 -18.55 -4.99 -26.33
C GLY A 314 -18.35 -3.84 -25.35
N VAL A 315 -17.09 -3.51 -25.07
CA VAL A 315 -16.72 -2.36 -24.23
C VAL A 315 -17.00 -1.03 -24.95
N LEU A 316 -16.56 -0.89 -26.20
CA LEU A 316 -16.67 0.37 -26.95
C LEU A 316 -18.12 0.79 -27.25
N ASN A 317 -18.99 -0.19 -27.54
CA ASN A 317 -20.40 0.06 -27.84
C ASN A 317 -21.32 -0.12 -26.62
N GLU A 318 -20.73 -0.35 -25.45
CA GLU A 318 -21.47 -0.54 -24.19
C GLU A 318 -22.46 -1.70 -24.21
N THR A 319 -22.17 -2.77 -24.96
CA THR A 319 -23.02 -3.96 -25.04
C THR A 319 -22.61 -5.08 -24.08
N ASP A 320 -21.40 -5.02 -23.52
CA ASP A 320 -20.96 -5.92 -22.44
C ASP A 320 -21.24 -5.27 -21.07
N SER A 321 -22.52 -5.22 -20.71
CA SER A 321 -22.98 -4.53 -19.48
C SER A 321 -22.39 -5.15 -18.22
N GLU A 322 -22.24 -6.48 -18.17
CA GLU A 322 -21.73 -7.18 -16.99
C GLU A 322 -20.28 -6.79 -16.68
N PHE A 323 -19.42 -6.74 -17.70
CA PHE A 323 -18.04 -6.30 -17.50
C PHE A 323 -17.95 -4.80 -17.15
N LEU A 324 -18.77 -3.96 -17.77
CA LEU A 324 -18.82 -2.53 -17.47
C LEU A 324 -19.33 -2.23 -16.06
N ASP A 325 -20.30 -2.98 -15.55
CA ASP A 325 -20.80 -2.84 -14.17
C ASP A 325 -19.69 -3.17 -13.15
N VAL A 326 -18.88 -4.18 -13.43
CA VAL A 326 -17.74 -4.55 -12.57
C VAL A 326 -16.65 -3.47 -12.56
N LEU A 327 -16.34 -2.87 -13.70
CA LEU A 327 -15.44 -1.71 -13.77
C LEU A 327 -16.00 -0.54 -12.95
N ALA A 328 -17.30 -0.25 -13.12
CA ALA A 328 -17.98 0.82 -12.43
C ALA A 328 -18.03 0.63 -10.90
N GLU A 329 -18.11 -0.61 -10.41
CA GLU A 329 -18.03 -0.90 -8.96
C GLU A 329 -16.65 -0.56 -8.37
N ASN A 330 -15.61 -0.48 -9.20
CA ASN A 330 -14.23 -0.15 -8.80
C ASN A 330 -13.81 1.29 -9.15
N ASP A 331 -14.73 2.09 -9.66
CA ASP A 331 -14.54 3.52 -9.88
C ASP A 331 -14.52 4.28 -8.53
N THR A 332 -13.51 5.11 -8.31
CA THR A 332 -13.29 5.84 -7.04
C THR A 332 -13.46 7.36 -7.18
N TYR A 333 -13.97 7.82 -8.32
CA TYR A 333 -13.90 9.23 -8.72
C TYR A 333 -15.17 10.06 -8.49
N ASN A 334 -16.36 9.45 -8.59
CA ASN A 334 -17.63 10.19 -8.62
C ASN A 334 -18.35 10.23 -7.25
N TRP A 335 -17.86 11.08 -6.35
CA TRP A 335 -18.40 11.25 -5.01
C TRP A 335 -18.11 12.65 -4.44
N LYS A 336 -18.59 12.94 -3.22
CA LYS A 336 -18.33 14.21 -2.54
C LYS A 336 -17.49 14.00 -1.28
N PRO A 337 -16.16 14.19 -1.33
CA PRO A 337 -15.31 14.23 -0.14
C PRO A 337 -15.64 15.44 0.76
N ILE A 338 -15.49 15.24 2.06
CA ILE A 338 -15.56 16.27 3.10
C ILE A 338 -14.18 16.93 3.26
N ALA A 339 -13.11 16.13 3.34
CA ALA A 339 -11.75 16.62 3.40
C ALA A 339 -11.24 17.11 2.03
N PRO A 340 -10.31 18.07 1.98
CA PRO A 340 -9.76 18.53 0.71
C PRO A 340 -8.95 17.45 0.00
N ILE A 341 -9.00 17.46 -1.33
CA ILE A 341 -8.23 16.59 -2.22
C ILE A 341 -7.35 17.43 -3.14
N THR A 342 -6.09 17.04 -3.33
CA THR A 342 -5.25 17.53 -4.43
C THR A 342 -4.84 16.36 -5.32
N LEU A 343 -5.24 16.36 -6.59
CA LEU A 343 -4.87 15.32 -7.56
C LEU A 343 -3.56 15.67 -8.26
N TYR A 344 -2.66 14.70 -8.41
CA TYR A 344 -1.38 14.89 -9.10
C TYR A 344 -1.25 13.91 -10.27
N TYR A 345 -0.78 14.38 -11.44
CA TYR A 345 -0.56 13.51 -12.60
C TYR A 345 0.38 14.13 -13.65
N GLY A 346 1.01 13.28 -14.45
CA GLY A 346 1.72 13.71 -15.66
C GLY A 346 0.75 13.92 -16.82
N THR A 347 0.97 14.96 -17.63
CA THR A 347 0.13 15.23 -18.82
C THR A 347 0.41 14.28 -19.98
N ASP A 348 1.58 13.64 -20.00
CA ASP A 348 1.98 12.61 -20.97
C ASP A 348 2.02 11.22 -20.29
N ASP A 349 1.25 11.01 -19.21
CA ASP A 349 1.19 9.72 -18.52
C ASP A 349 0.77 8.61 -19.47
N ASP A 350 1.70 7.70 -19.73
CA ASP A 350 1.63 6.60 -20.70
C ASP A 350 1.23 5.27 -20.06
N TYR A 351 0.91 5.28 -18.75
CA TYR A 351 0.59 4.09 -17.98
C TYR A 351 -0.80 4.18 -17.35
N VAL A 352 -1.08 5.28 -16.64
CA VAL A 352 -2.40 5.63 -16.10
C VAL A 352 -2.80 6.95 -16.74
N PHE A 353 -3.55 6.84 -17.84
CA PHE A 353 -3.81 8.00 -18.70
C PHE A 353 -4.36 9.20 -17.93
N PRO A 354 -3.98 10.44 -18.32
CA PRO A 354 -4.43 11.69 -17.69
C PRO A 354 -5.95 11.80 -17.53
N LEU A 355 -6.70 11.14 -18.43
CA LEU A 355 -8.15 10.97 -18.39
C LEU A 355 -8.67 10.60 -16.98
N ASN A 356 -7.96 9.74 -16.23
CA ASN A 356 -8.37 9.35 -14.89
C ASN A 356 -8.42 10.55 -13.95
N SER A 357 -7.33 11.30 -13.85
CA SER A 357 -7.24 12.48 -12.98
C SER A 357 -8.14 13.62 -13.43
N GLU A 358 -8.30 13.79 -14.75
CA GLU A 358 -9.17 14.83 -15.32
C GLU A 358 -10.64 14.56 -15.02
N THR A 359 -11.12 13.34 -15.29
CA THR A 359 -12.51 12.98 -15.02
C THR A 359 -12.81 12.90 -13.52
N ALA A 360 -11.83 12.51 -12.70
CA ALA A 360 -11.95 12.58 -11.25
C ALA A 360 -12.07 14.02 -10.75
N TYR A 361 -11.20 14.91 -11.20
CA TYR A 361 -11.28 16.33 -10.86
C TYR A 361 -12.66 16.91 -11.19
N ASP A 362 -13.13 16.71 -12.42
CA ASP A 362 -14.39 17.26 -12.89
C ASP A 362 -15.59 16.71 -12.08
N ALA A 363 -15.62 15.41 -11.79
CA ALA A 363 -16.69 14.79 -11.02
C ALA A 363 -16.69 15.25 -9.55
N LEU A 364 -15.52 15.28 -8.89
CA LEU A 364 -15.38 15.76 -7.51
C LEU A 364 -15.83 17.23 -7.41
N LEU A 365 -15.37 18.07 -8.33
CA LEU A 365 -15.74 19.49 -8.38
C LEU A 365 -17.24 19.66 -8.60
N ALA A 366 -17.84 18.90 -9.53
CA ALA A 366 -19.28 18.93 -9.79
C ALA A 366 -20.12 18.49 -8.58
N ASN A 367 -19.60 17.57 -7.76
CA ASN A 367 -20.21 17.15 -6.50
C ASN A 367 -20.01 18.17 -5.35
N GLY A 368 -19.27 19.26 -5.59
CA GLY A 368 -19.02 20.32 -4.62
C GLY A 368 -17.92 19.97 -3.60
N ALA A 369 -16.97 19.14 -3.99
CA ALA A 369 -15.74 18.89 -3.25
C ALA A 369 -14.84 20.14 -3.19
N ASN A 370 -14.01 20.24 -2.15
CA ASN A 370 -12.81 21.08 -2.21
C ASN A 370 -11.70 20.29 -2.89
N VAL A 371 -11.56 20.47 -4.20
CA VAL A 371 -10.60 19.70 -5.01
C VAL A 371 -9.71 20.64 -5.83
N GLU A 372 -8.40 20.36 -5.78
CA GLU A 372 -7.39 20.96 -6.65
C GLU A 372 -6.74 19.87 -7.52
N LYS A 373 -6.05 20.29 -8.58
CA LYS A 373 -5.21 19.40 -9.38
C LYS A 373 -3.90 20.06 -9.78
N VAL A 374 -2.84 19.26 -9.84
CA VAL A 374 -1.52 19.62 -10.32
C VAL A 374 -1.17 18.70 -11.49
N ALA A 375 -1.05 19.29 -12.68
CA ALA A 375 -0.71 18.58 -13.90
C ALA A 375 0.74 18.90 -14.27
N TYR A 376 1.59 17.89 -14.40
CA TYR A 376 2.99 18.06 -14.77
C TYR A 376 3.14 18.00 -16.29
N ASP A 377 3.40 19.16 -16.89
CA ASP A 377 3.57 19.33 -18.34
C ASP A 377 4.71 18.46 -18.88
N GLY A 378 4.44 17.64 -19.90
CA GLY A 378 5.41 16.78 -20.57
C GLY A 378 5.97 15.61 -19.74
N LYS A 379 5.39 15.32 -18.56
CA LYS A 379 5.82 14.20 -17.71
C LYS A 379 4.97 12.96 -17.99
N ASN A 380 5.66 11.83 -18.16
CA ASN A 380 5.05 10.49 -18.22
C ASN A 380 4.89 9.88 -16.82
N HIS A 381 4.43 8.62 -16.74
CA HIS A 381 4.12 7.97 -15.46
C HIS A 381 5.31 7.94 -14.49
N ASP A 382 6.50 7.61 -14.98
CA ASP A 382 7.70 7.51 -14.13
C ASP A 382 8.23 8.90 -13.76
N SER A 383 8.29 9.81 -14.73
CA SER A 383 8.92 11.12 -14.55
C SER A 383 8.07 12.13 -13.76
N ALA A 384 6.78 11.83 -13.55
CA ALA A 384 5.88 12.60 -12.69
C ALA A 384 5.99 12.20 -11.19
N PHE A 385 6.57 11.05 -10.86
CA PHE A 385 6.65 10.53 -9.48
C PHE A 385 7.38 11.49 -8.51
N PHE A 386 8.61 11.89 -8.84
CA PHE A 386 9.39 12.76 -7.96
C PHE A 386 8.80 14.18 -7.80
N PRO A 387 8.33 14.85 -8.87
CA PRO A 387 7.58 16.10 -8.74
C PRO A 387 6.34 15.99 -7.84
N TYR A 388 5.50 14.95 -8.04
CA TYR A 388 4.37 14.65 -7.16
C TYR A 388 4.79 14.60 -5.71
N LEU A 389 5.84 13.82 -5.44
CA LEU A 389 6.25 13.58 -4.09
C LEU A 389 6.68 14.86 -3.37
N LEU A 390 7.44 15.70 -4.07
CA LEU A 390 7.87 17.01 -3.59
C LEU A 390 6.66 17.89 -3.24
N ASP A 391 5.74 18.06 -4.19
CA ASP A 391 4.60 18.97 -4.02
C ASP A 391 3.61 18.48 -2.96
N ALA A 392 3.33 17.16 -2.92
CA ALA A 392 2.47 16.58 -1.89
C ALA A 392 3.07 16.75 -0.50
N PHE A 393 4.39 16.57 -0.36
CA PHE A 393 5.07 16.75 0.90
C PHE A 393 5.14 18.23 1.33
N GLU A 394 5.40 19.16 0.41
CA GLU A 394 5.34 20.60 0.69
C GLU A 394 3.93 21.04 1.11
N LEU A 395 2.90 20.50 0.45
CA LEU A 395 1.51 20.72 0.82
C LEU A 395 1.24 20.26 2.26
N PHE A 396 1.68 19.06 2.63
CA PHE A 396 1.50 18.56 4.00
C PHE A 396 2.27 19.38 5.04
N GLU A 397 3.51 19.78 4.73
CA GLU A 397 4.30 20.65 5.61
C GLU A 397 3.67 22.03 5.82
N SER A 398 2.93 22.55 4.85
CA SER A 398 2.18 23.81 5.00
C SER A 398 0.96 23.69 5.94
N LEU A 399 0.51 22.46 6.22
CA LEU A 399 -0.70 22.15 6.99
C LEU A 399 -0.42 21.46 8.35
N LYS A 400 0.83 21.02 8.55
CA LYS A 400 1.37 20.45 9.78
C LYS A 400 1.50 21.51 10.86
#